data_AF-A0A359DC36-F1
#
_entry.id   AF-A0A359DC36-F1
#
_cell.length_a   1.000
_cell.length_b   1.000
_cell.length_c   1.000
_cell.angle_alpha   90.00
_cell.angle_beta   90.00
_cell.angle_gamma   90.00
#
_symmetry.space_group_name_H-M   'P 1'
#
loop_
_entity.id
_entity.type
_entity.pdbx_description
1 polymer ?
#
loop_
_entity_poly.entity_id
_entity_poly.type
_entity_poly.pdbx_seq_one_letter_code
_entity_poly.pdbx_strand_id
1 'polypeptide(L)'
;MSLPHAWLDDVHPSPYADQLALGFHLLRFTRPLEREYRAYMLEDNFDLKRIALSVGMVLWVMFAALDFAMVHSPEVWWMLGVRLVVFVLLAICAWLILQRAHVHLLLPLSLLCILALGIGAALVVGIAHRADPNYPYEGLLLVSMAAYFLVGLRLSEALACALVVLLVYIGIELWAGLPTPRLINNVLFLLFGNLIGAVGCYLLEFKSREHFLVSRLMRVLADHDSLTGLHNRRSFNRQFERLWRQAQREGQSLALLLCDLDHFKAYNDRYGHQAGDNVLQRVGSLLLDAARRPLDMSVRLGGEEFAVLLYDIGAAEAWQRAEALRATLETLNIQHERSDTASMLTMSIGVACIQPNEAGELATLYEHADRALYEAKAFGRNQVVA
;
A
#
# COMPACT_ATOMS: atom_id res chain seq x y z
N MET A 1 27.35 -10.04 -10.51
CA MET A 1 26.03 -9.37 -10.45
C MET A 1 25.47 -9.60 -9.06
N SER A 2 25.62 -8.63 -8.17
CA SER A 2 24.98 -8.67 -6.85
C SER A 2 23.47 -8.76 -7.07
N LEU A 3 22.82 -9.78 -6.50
CA LEU A 3 21.37 -9.88 -6.51
C LEU A 3 20.80 -8.56 -5.95
N PRO A 4 19.87 -7.88 -6.65
CA PRO A 4 19.40 -6.53 -6.28
C PRO A 4 18.79 -6.42 -4.87
N HIS A 5 18.68 -7.53 -4.15
CA HIS A 5 18.02 -7.64 -2.86
C HIS A 5 18.77 -8.50 -1.83
N ALA A 6 20.10 -8.61 -1.89
CA ALA A 6 20.88 -9.37 -0.88
C ALA A 6 20.66 -8.91 0.57
N TRP A 7 20.16 -7.69 0.77
CA TRP A 7 19.77 -7.16 2.08
C TRP A 7 18.43 -7.70 2.60
N LEU A 8 17.62 -8.36 1.76
CA LEU A 8 16.36 -8.98 2.19
C LEU A 8 16.59 -10.21 3.08
N ASP A 9 17.76 -10.84 3.00
CA ASP A 9 18.12 -12.00 3.82
C ASP A 9 18.19 -11.64 5.32
N ASP A 10 18.45 -10.36 5.64
CA ASP A 10 18.52 -9.82 7.00
C ASP A 10 17.15 -9.33 7.53
N VAL A 11 16.09 -9.41 6.71
CA VAL A 11 14.76 -8.92 7.07
C VAL A 11 13.87 -10.06 7.54
N HIS A 12 13.16 -9.87 8.66
CA HIS A 12 12.16 -10.82 9.12
C HIS A 12 11.13 -11.13 8.02
N PRO A 13 10.64 -12.38 7.92
CA PRO A 13 9.72 -12.79 6.85
C PRO A 13 8.50 -11.88 6.79
N SER A 14 8.26 -11.30 5.61
CA SER A 14 7.08 -10.48 5.37
C SER A 14 6.61 -10.71 3.94
N PRO A 15 5.29 -10.65 3.67
CA PRO A 15 4.77 -10.89 2.34
C PRO A 15 5.37 -9.93 1.28
N TYR A 16 5.79 -8.73 1.71
CA TYR A 16 6.43 -7.75 0.83
C TYR A 16 7.88 -8.12 0.48
N ALA A 17 8.66 -8.56 1.46
CA ALA A 17 10.02 -9.05 1.26
C ALA A 17 10.03 -10.30 0.37
N ASP A 18 9.16 -11.26 0.66
CA ASP A 18 9.02 -12.49 -0.11
C ASP A 18 8.66 -12.20 -1.57
N GLN A 19 7.73 -11.26 -1.80
CA GLN A 19 7.32 -10.88 -3.15
C GLN A 19 8.42 -10.14 -3.92
N LEU A 20 9.25 -9.33 -3.24
CA LEU A 20 10.43 -8.68 -3.85
C LEU A 20 11.48 -9.74 -4.25
N ALA A 21 11.74 -10.70 -3.38
CA ALA A 21 12.68 -11.80 -3.64
C ALA A 21 12.21 -12.71 -4.79
N LEU A 22 10.91 -13.03 -4.86
CA LEU A 22 10.30 -13.79 -5.96
C LEU A 22 10.31 -13.03 -7.30
N GLY A 23 10.34 -11.70 -7.26
CA GLY A 23 10.18 -10.84 -8.42
C GLY A 23 8.74 -10.83 -8.99
N PHE A 24 8.51 -9.95 -9.97
CA PHE A 24 7.17 -9.73 -10.55
C PHE A 24 7.21 -9.24 -12.00
N HIS A 25 8.11 -9.79 -12.83
CA HIS A 25 8.30 -9.38 -14.23
C HIS A 25 7.03 -9.47 -15.09
N LEU A 26 6.07 -10.31 -14.71
CA LEU A 26 4.75 -10.44 -15.37
C LEU A 26 3.70 -9.46 -14.84
N LEU A 27 4.11 -8.44 -14.06
CA LEU A 27 3.23 -7.42 -13.45
C LEU A 27 2.08 -8.03 -12.66
N ARG A 28 2.38 -9.07 -11.87
CA ARG A 28 1.40 -9.74 -11.00
C ARG A 28 2.06 -10.13 -9.69
N PHE A 29 1.35 -9.86 -8.60
CA PHE A 29 1.71 -10.35 -7.28
C PHE A 29 0.91 -11.61 -6.92
N THR A 30 1.22 -12.19 -5.77
CA THR A 30 0.32 -13.15 -5.12
C THR A 30 -1.07 -12.55 -4.89
N ARG A 31 -2.11 -13.39 -4.89
CA ARG A 31 -3.52 -12.90 -4.84
C ARG A 31 -3.81 -11.92 -3.69
N PRO A 32 -3.32 -12.11 -2.45
CA PRO A 32 -3.56 -11.16 -1.36
C PRO A 32 -2.90 -9.79 -1.63
N LEU A 33 -1.61 -9.79 -1.99
CA LEU A 33 -0.86 -8.56 -2.29
C LEU A 33 -1.40 -7.82 -3.52
N GLU A 34 -1.85 -8.57 -4.54
CA GLU A 34 -2.47 -7.97 -5.72
C GLU A 34 -3.77 -7.23 -5.38
N ARG A 35 -4.55 -7.73 -4.41
CA ARG A 35 -5.75 -7.02 -3.93
C ARG A 35 -5.36 -5.74 -3.19
N GLU A 36 -4.34 -5.80 -2.34
CA GLU A 36 -3.85 -4.63 -1.61
C GLU A 36 -3.29 -3.56 -2.54
N TYR A 37 -2.46 -3.96 -3.51
CA TYR A 37 -1.93 -3.06 -4.54
C TYR A 37 -3.04 -2.39 -5.35
N ARG A 38 -4.11 -3.12 -5.69
CA ARG A 38 -5.28 -2.54 -6.37
C ARG A 38 -6.02 -1.52 -5.52
N ALA A 39 -6.16 -1.78 -4.22
CA ALA A 39 -6.75 -0.81 -3.30
C ALA A 39 -5.88 0.46 -3.20
N TYR A 40 -4.56 0.29 -3.07
CA TYR A 40 -3.59 1.40 -3.10
C TYR A 40 -3.70 2.24 -4.40
N MET A 41 -3.78 1.58 -5.56
CA MET A 41 -3.93 2.24 -6.85
C MET A 41 -5.25 3.02 -6.99
N LEU A 42 -6.33 2.62 -6.31
CA LEU A 42 -7.59 3.35 -6.35
C LEU A 42 -7.53 4.64 -5.52
N GLU A 43 -6.84 4.61 -4.38
CA GLU A 43 -6.68 5.77 -3.50
C GLU A 43 -5.68 6.79 -4.06
N ASP A 44 -4.53 6.33 -4.55
CA ASP A 44 -3.41 7.19 -4.97
C ASP A 44 -3.66 7.85 -6.35
N ASN A 45 -4.33 7.13 -7.27
CA ASN A 45 -4.54 7.63 -8.64
C ASN A 45 -5.70 8.61 -8.79
N PHE A 46 -6.47 8.91 -7.74
CA PHE A 46 -7.67 9.76 -7.86
C PHE A 46 -7.32 11.16 -8.38
N ASP A 47 -6.35 11.83 -7.74
CA ASP A 47 -5.95 13.18 -8.11
C ASP A 47 -5.21 13.22 -9.45
N LEU A 48 -4.37 12.21 -9.73
CA LEU A 48 -3.67 12.05 -11.00
C LEU A 48 -4.67 11.91 -12.16
N LYS A 49 -5.70 11.06 -12.01
CA LYS A 49 -6.73 10.84 -13.03
C LYS A 49 -7.53 12.11 -13.29
N ARG A 50 -7.82 12.91 -12.27
CA ARG A 50 -8.48 14.21 -12.44
C ARG A 50 -7.64 15.16 -13.30
N ILE A 51 -6.35 15.30 -12.99
CA ILE A 51 -5.42 16.14 -13.76
C ILE A 51 -5.35 15.65 -15.21
N ALA A 52 -5.17 14.35 -15.41
CA ALA A 52 -5.10 13.73 -16.73
C ALA A 52 -6.37 13.96 -17.56
N LEU A 53 -7.54 13.83 -16.95
CA LEU A 53 -8.82 14.10 -17.60
C LEU A 53 -8.98 15.58 -17.97
N SER A 54 -8.59 16.50 -17.09
CA SER A 54 -8.59 17.93 -17.39
C SER A 54 -7.68 18.28 -18.57
N VAL A 55 -6.44 17.74 -18.58
CA VAL A 55 -5.51 17.91 -19.71
C VAL A 55 -6.10 17.33 -20.99
N GLY A 56 -6.68 16.13 -20.93
CA GLY A 56 -7.33 15.49 -22.07
C GLY A 56 -8.48 16.31 -22.65
N MET A 57 -9.34 16.89 -21.80
CA MET A 57 -10.45 17.74 -22.23
C MET A 57 -9.96 19.05 -22.87
N VAL A 58 -8.92 19.67 -22.31
CA VAL A 58 -8.32 20.89 -22.87
C VAL A 58 -7.72 20.61 -24.25
N LEU A 59 -6.93 19.55 -24.38
CA LEU A 59 -6.36 19.14 -25.67
C LEU A 59 -7.48 18.82 -26.68
N TRP A 60 -8.54 18.14 -26.25
CA TRP A 60 -9.67 17.80 -27.11
C TRP A 60 -10.37 19.02 -27.70
N VAL A 61 -10.60 20.06 -26.88
CA VAL A 61 -11.19 21.34 -27.31
C VAL A 61 -10.22 22.11 -28.21
N MET A 62 -8.93 22.10 -27.90
CA MET A 62 -7.90 22.75 -28.75
C MET A 62 -7.87 22.15 -30.15
N PHE A 63 -7.92 20.82 -30.27
CA PHE A 63 -8.04 20.17 -31.58
C PHE A 63 -9.35 20.50 -32.30
N ALA A 64 -10.47 20.70 -31.58
CA ALA A 64 -11.71 21.17 -32.20
C ALA A 64 -11.55 22.56 -32.84
N ALA A 65 -10.85 23.47 -32.16
CA ALA A 65 -10.57 24.80 -32.69
C ALA A 65 -9.63 24.75 -33.90
N LEU A 66 -8.63 23.86 -33.87
CA LEU A 66 -7.73 23.63 -35.01
C LEU A 66 -8.48 23.09 -36.23
N ASP A 67 -9.38 22.11 -36.04
CA ASP A 67 -10.19 21.56 -37.13
C ASP A 67 -11.04 22.63 -37.81
N PHE A 68 -11.68 23.49 -37.01
CA PHE A 68 -12.48 24.61 -37.51
C PHE A 68 -11.65 25.62 -38.29
N ALA A 69 -10.39 25.84 -37.90
CA ALA A 69 -9.50 26.79 -38.55
C ALA A 69 -8.86 26.23 -39.84
N MET A 70 -8.57 24.92 -39.90
CA MET A 70 -7.85 24.31 -41.02
C MET A 70 -8.78 23.80 -42.11
N VAL A 71 -9.92 23.22 -41.74
CA VAL A 71 -10.81 22.56 -42.70
C VAL A 71 -11.90 23.56 -43.11
N HIS A 72 -11.98 23.85 -44.40
CA HIS A 72 -12.91 24.85 -44.95
C HIS A 72 -14.13 24.21 -45.64
N SER A 73 -14.24 22.88 -45.58
CA SER A 73 -15.27 22.11 -46.26
C SER A 73 -16.48 21.83 -45.34
N PRO A 74 -17.66 21.48 -45.88
CA PRO A 74 -18.87 21.24 -45.07
C PRO A 74 -18.73 20.12 -44.02
N GLU A 75 -17.76 19.23 -44.19
CA GLU A 75 -17.46 18.10 -43.31
C GLU A 75 -17.03 18.52 -41.89
N VAL A 76 -16.56 19.75 -41.69
CA VAL A 76 -16.20 20.29 -40.37
C VAL A 76 -17.35 20.21 -39.38
N TRP A 77 -18.58 20.42 -39.82
CA TRP A 77 -19.74 20.36 -38.92
C TRP A 77 -19.96 18.95 -38.37
N TRP A 78 -19.70 17.93 -39.17
CA TRP A 78 -19.74 16.54 -38.71
C TRP A 78 -18.59 16.23 -37.75
N MET A 79 -17.38 16.73 -38.04
CA MET A 79 -16.22 16.58 -37.15
C MET A 79 -16.49 17.24 -35.78
N LEU A 80 -16.98 18.48 -35.76
CA LEU A 80 -17.34 19.19 -34.54
C LEU A 80 -18.49 18.51 -33.79
N GLY A 81 -19.46 17.93 -34.50
CA GLY A 81 -20.52 17.13 -33.91
C GLY A 81 -19.98 15.93 -33.13
N VAL A 82 -19.06 15.16 -33.72
CA VAL A 82 -18.38 14.05 -33.02
C VAL A 82 -17.60 14.56 -31.80
N ARG A 83 -16.86 15.66 -31.94
CA ARG A 83 -16.09 16.25 -30.83
C ARG A 83 -16.98 16.69 -29.68
N LEU A 84 -18.15 17.28 -29.97
CA LEU A 84 -19.12 17.71 -28.96
C LEU A 84 -19.68 16.51 -28.19
N VAL A 85 -20.05 15.44 -28.89
CA VAL A 85 -20.56 14.20 -28.24
C VAL A 85 -19.51 13.61 -27.30
N VAL A 86 -18.26 13.49 -27.76
CA VAL A 86 -17.15 12.99 -26.91
C VAL A 86 -16.91 13.93 -25.73
N PHE A 87 -16.92 15.25 -25.95
CA PHE A 87 -16.72 16.23 -24.88
C PHE A 87 -17.80 16.13 -23.80
N VAL A 88 -19.07 16.02 -24.19
CA VAL A 88 -20.19 15.84 -23.25
C VAL A 88 -20.03 14.55 -22.45
N LEU A 89 -19.63 13.45 -23.11
CA LEU A 89 -19.35 12.18 -22.43
C LEU A 89 -18.21 12.33 -21.40
N LEU A 90 -17.11 12.98 -21.79
CA LEU A 90 -15.98 13.22 -20.89
C LEU A 90 -16.36 14.12 -19.72
N ALA A 91 -17.22 15.13 -19.94
CA ALA A 91 -17.70 16.01 -18.88
C ALA A 91 -18.59 15.26 -17.87
N ILE A 92 -19.45 14.35 -18.34
CA ILE A 92 -20.25 13.48 -17.48
C ILE A 92 -19.34 12.56 -16.66
N CYS A 93 -18.35 11.93 -17.31
CA CYS A 93 -17.38 11.07 -16.62
C CYS A 93 -16.56 11.86 -15.60
N ALA A 94 -16.12 13.08 -15.93
CA ALA A 94 -15.40 13.97 -15.03
C ALA A 94 -16.24 14.32 -13.80
N TRP A 95 -17.51 14.67 -14.00
CA TRP A 95 -18.45 14.98 -12.93
C TRP A 95 -18.67 13.79 -11.99
N LEU A 96 -18.84 12.58 -12.54
CA LEU A 96 -18.98 11.35 -11.75
C LEU A 96 -17.69 11.00 -10.99
N ILE A 97 -16.52 11.15 -11.62
CA ILE A 97 -15.22 10.89 -10.99
C ILE A 97 -14.96 11.88 -9.85
N LEU A 98 -15.36 13.14 -9.99
CA LEU A 98 -15.22 14.14 -8.93
C LEU A 98 -16.03 13.79 -7.67
N GLN A 99 -17.10 13.01 -7.82
CA GLN A 99 -17.87 12.51 -6.69
C GLN A 99 -17.17 11.29 -6.07
N ARG A 100 -16.47 11.52 -4.95
CA ARG A 100 -15.81 10.47 -4.15
C ARG A 100 -16.76 9.37 -3.66
N ALA A 101 -18.07 9.50 -3.83
CA ALA A 101 -19.05 8.44 -3.54
C ALA A 101 -18.95 7.23 -4.49
N HIS A 102 -18.36 7.39 -5.69
CA HIS A 102 -18.38 6.38 -6.74
C HIS A 102 -17.00 5.81 -7.09
N VAL A 103 -16.11 5.60 -6.10
CA VAL A 103 -14.75 5.07 -6.32
C VAL A 103 -14.74 3.73 -7.06
N HIS A 104 -15.75 2.89 -6.86
CA HIS A 104 -15.90 1.60 -7.56
C HIS A 104 -16.12 1.76 -9.08
N LEU A 105 -16.63 2.91 -9.55
CA LEU A 105 -16.83 3.20 -10.98
C LEU A 105 -15.58 3.83 -11.63
N LEU A 106 -14.52 4.12 -10.88
CA LEU A 106 -13.35 4.84 -11.39
C LEU A 106 -12.70 4.12 -12.58
N LEU A 107 -12.53 2.80 -12.50
CA LEU A 107 -11.96 2.00 -13.58
C LEU A 107 -12.85 1.96 -14.84
N PRO A 108 -14.14 1.55 -14.78
CA PRO A 108 -14.98 1.51 -15.98
C PRO A 108 -15.15 2.89 -16.62
N LEU A 109 -15.25 3.96 -15.84
CA LEU A 109 -15.29 5.33 -16.38
C LEU A 109 -13.98 5.72 -17.08
N SER A 110 -12.82 5.36 -16.50
CA SER A 110 -11.51 5.60 -17.13
C SER A 110 -11.39 4.89 -18.49
N LEU A 111 -11.83 3.64 -18.57
CA LEU A 111 -11.86 2.87 -19.82
C LEU A 111 -12.79 3.50 -20.85
N LEU A 112 -13.99 3.92 -20.41
CA LEU A 112 -14.95 4.60 -21.27
C LEU A 112 -14.40 5.90 -21.85
N CYS A 113 -13.71 6.73 -21.04
CA CYS A 113 -13.08 7.97 -21.50
C CYS A 113 -12.05 7.72 -22.60
N ILE A 114 -11.15 6.76 -22.39
CA ILE A 114 -10.10 6.42 -23.38
C ILE A 114 -10.71 5.88 -24.67
N LEU A 115 -11.68 4.97 -24.57
CA LEU A 115 -12.38 4.44 -25.75
C LEU A 115 -13.12 5.55 -26.50
N ALA A 116 -13.82 6.44 -25.80
CA ALA A 116 -14.52 7.56 -26.44
C ALA A 116 -13.58 8.54 -27.13
N LEU A 117 -12.45 8.88 -26.50
CA LEU A 117 -11.40 9.71 -27.11
C LEU A 117 -10.81 9.04 -28.36
N GLY A 118 -10.44 7.76 -28.28
CA GLY A 118 -9.81 7.04 -29.39
C GLY A 118 -10.75 6.81 -30.57
N ILE A 119 -11.97 6.33 -30.30
CA ILE A 119 -13.01 6.12 -31.33
C ILE A 119 -13.43 7.46 -31.93
N GLY A 120 -13.63 8.48 -31.11
CA GLY A 120 -13.95 9.83 -31.57
C GLY A 120 -12.88 10.40 -32.48
N ALA A 121 -11.60 10.26 -32.12
CA ALA A 121 -10.49 10.73 -32.93
C ALA A 121 -10.42 9.97 -34.27
N ALA A 122 -10.61 8.65 -34.25
CA ALA A 122 -10.67 7.84 -35.46
C ALA A 122 -11.81 8.27 -36.40
N LEU A 123 -13.00 8.56 -35.85
CA LEU A 123 -14.14 9.07 -36.63
C LEU A 123 -13.86 10.45 -37.24
N VAL A 124 -13.28 11.38 -36.48
CA VAL A 124 -12.91 12.72 -36.97
C VAL A 124 -11.91 12.61 -38.12
N VAL A 125 -10.86 11.80 -37.97
CA VAL A 125 -9.86 11.58 -39.02
C VAL A 125 -10.49 10.95 -40.26
N GLY A 126 -11.34 9.93 -40.10
CA GLY A 126 -12.01 9.29 -41.22
C GLY A 126 -12.96 10.22 -42.00
N ILE A 127 -13.69 11.08 -41.29
CA ILE A 127 -14.54 12.12 -41.91
C ILE A 127 -13.65 13.11 -42.67
N ALA A 128 -12.55 13.56 -42.06
CA ALA A 128 -11.64 14.52 -42.66
C ALA A 128 -10.96 13.95 -43.92
N HIS A 129 -10.54 12.68 -43.93
CA HIS A 129 -9.92 12.04 -45.10
C HIS A 129 -10.87 11.89 -46.29
N ARG A 130 -12.19 11.92 -46.09
CA ARG A 130 -13.14 11.98 -47.21
C ARG A 130 -13.12 13.32 -47.92
N ALA A 131 -12.82 14.40 -47.20
CA ALA A 131 -12.74 15.76 -47.73
C ALA A 131 -11.33 16.09 -48.24
N ASP A 132 -10.31 15.78 -47.43
CA ASP A 132 -8.90 15.96 -47.74
C ASP A 132 -8.10 14.70 -47.34
N PRO A 133 -7.68 13.87 -48.31
CA PRO A 133 -6.88 12.69 -48.04
C PRO A 133 -5.54 12.97 -47.32
N ASN A 134 -5.06 14.22 -47.32
CA ASN A 134 -3.80 14.64 -46.69
C ASN A 134 -3.99 15.18 -45.26
N TYR A 135 -5.21 15.19 -44.72
CA TYR A 135 -5.47 15.65 -43.37
C TYR A 135 -4.60 14.88 -42.34
N PRO A 136 -4.03 15.56 -41.33
CA PRO A 136 -3.09 14.92 -40.40
C PRO A 136 -3.79 13.97 -39.42
N TYR A 137 -3.26 12.75 -39.25
CA TYR A 137 -3.77 11.76 -38.29
C TYR A 137 -3.07 11.82 -36.91
N GLU A 138 -2.13 12.75 -36.71
CA GLU A 138 -1.26 12.83 -35.52
C GLU A 138 -2.03 12.91 -34.19
N GLY A 139 -3.22 13.50 -34.20
CA GLY A 139 -4.10 13.55 -33.02
C GLY A 139 -4.49 12.16 -32.50
N LEU A 140 -4.64 11.17 -33.39
CA LEU A 140 -4.95 9.78 -33.00
C LEU A 140 -3.77 9.11 -32.30
N LEU A 141 -2.53 9.40 -32.74
CA LEU A 141 -1.32 8.94 -32.07
C LEU A 141 -1.23 9.50 -30.66
N LEU A 142 -1.47 10.81 -30.48
CA LEU A 142 -1.44 11.45 -29.16
C LEU A 142 -2.50 10.86 -28.21
N VAL A 143 -3.72 10.62 -28.70
CA VAL A 143 -4.78 9.97 -27.91
C VAL A 143 -4.41 8.53 -27.55
N SER A 144 -3.79 7.79 -28.47
CA SER A 144 -3.31 6.43 -28.20
C SER A 144 -2.21 6.42 -27.13
N MET A 145 -1.29 7.39 -27.15
CA MET A 145 -0.26 7.53 -26.12
C MET A 145 -0.85 7.94 -24.76
N ALA A 146 -1.89 8.78 -24.75
CA ALA A 146 -2.55 9.19 -23.50
C ALA A 146 -3.15 8.00 -22.73
N ALA A 147 -3.61 6.96 -23.43
CA ALA A 147 -4.10 5.73 -22.80
C ALA A 147 -3.04 5.02 -21.93
N TYR A 148 -1.76 5.10 -22.30
CA TYR A 148 -0.65 4.43 -21.61
C TYR A 148 -0.05 5.25 -20.46
N PHE A 149 -0.06 6.58 -20.57
CA PHE A 149 0.71 7.46 -19.67
C PHE A 149 -0.14 8.32 -18.75
N LEU A 150 -1.29 8.81 -19.21
CA LEU A 150 -2.04 9.86 -18.51
C LEU A 150 -3.07 9.27 -17.54
N VAL A 151 -3.77 8.20 -17.91
CA VAL A 151 -4.93 7.70 -17.14
C VAL A 151 -4.55 6.72 -16.02
N GLY A 152 -3.31 6.23 -15.99
CA GLY A 152 -2.88 5.25 -14.98
C GLY A 152 -3.60 3.91 -15.10
N LEU A 153 -3.90 3.48 -16.32
CA LEU A 153 -4.42 2.14 -16.60
C LEU A 153 -3.31 1.11 -16.45
N ARG A 154 -3.68 -0.13 -16.11
CA ARG A 154 -2.73 -1.26 -16.15
C ARG A 154 -2.39 -1.60 -17.59
N LEU A 155 -1.23 -2.24 -17.80
CA LEU A 155 -0.76 -2.60 -19.14
C LEU A 155 -1.81 -3.40 -19.93
N SER A 156 -2.46 -4.39 -19.29
CA SER A 156 -3.49 -5.20 -19.95
C SER A 156 -4.73 -4.40 -20.36
N GLU A 157 -5.09 -3.38 -19.57
CA GLU A 157 -6.24 -2.52 -19.82
C GLU A 157 -5.95 -1.54 -20.96
N ALA A 158 -4.77 -0.91 -20.93
CA ALA A 158 -4.31 -0.01 -21.98
C ALA A 158 -4.18 -0.73 -23.33
N LEU A 159 -3.60 -1.94 -23.35
CA LEU A 159 -3.49 -2.77 -24.55
C LEU A 159 -4.86 -3.15 -25.13
N ALA A 160 -5.83 -3.48 -24.28
CA ALA A 160 -7.18 -3.80 -24.72
C ALA A 160 -7.86 -2.58 -25.37
N CYS A 161 -7.77 -1.40 -24.74
CA CYS A 161 -8.28 -0.15 -25.31
C CYS A 161 -7.60 0.19 -26.64
N ALA A 162 -6.28 0.11 -26.69
CA ALA A 162 -5.50 0.37 -27.90
C ALA A 162 -5.88 -0.54 -29.06
N LEU A 163 -6.09 -1.84 -28.80
CA LEU A 163 -6.51 -2.79 -29.81
C LEU A 163 -7.89 -2.44 -30.37
N VAL A 164 -8.85 -2.10 -29.50
CA VAL A 164 -10.20 -1.67 -29.93
C VAL A 164 -10.12 -0.41 -30.80
N VAL A 165 -9.37 0.60 -30.37
CA VAL A 165 -9.20 1.85 -31.12
C VAL A 165 -8.54 1.60 -32.47
N LEU A 166 -7.52 0.75 -32.54
CA LEU A 166 -6.83 0.39 -33.77
C LEU A 166 -7.77 -0.33 -34.76
N LEU A 167 -8.57 -1.30 -34.29
CA LEU A 167 -9.52 -2.02 -35.15
C LEU A 167 -10.61 -1.08 -35.68
N VAL A 168 -11.12 -0.18 -34.83
CA VAL A 168 -12.10 0.84 -35.23
C VAL A 168 -11.51 1.80 -36.25
N TYR A 169 -10.28 2.27 -36.05
CA TYR A 169 -9.56 3.12 -36.99
C TYR A 169 -9.43 2.48 -38.38
N ILE A 170 -8.97 1.23 -38.44
CA ILE A 170 -8.82 0.50 -39.70
C ILE A 170 -10.19 0.39 -40.42
N GLY A 171 -11.25 0.03 -39.69
CA GLY A 171 -12.60 -0.08 -40.26
C GLY A 171 -13.11 1.24 -40.84
N ILE A 172 -12.88 2.35 -40.13
CA ILE A 172 -13.29 3.69 -40.58
C ILE A 172 -12.51 4.13 -41.82
N GLU A 173 -11.20 3.91 -41.87
CA GLU A 173 -10.37 4.32 -43.02
C GLU A 173 -10.66 3.49 -44.28
N LEU A 174 -10.95 2.19 -44.12
CA LEU A 174 -11.42 1.35 -45.22
C LEU A 174 -12.75 1.85 -45.77
N TRP A 175 -13.66 2.31 -44.90
CA TRP A 175 -14.93 2.91 -45.31
C TRP A 175 -14.76 4.30 -45.95
N ALA A 176 -13.78 5.09 -45.49
CA ALA A 176 -13.44 6.39 -46.06
C ALA A 176 -12.77 6.27 -47.44
N GLY A 177 -12.24 5.10 -47.79
CA GLY A 177 -11.60 4.83 -49.08
C GLY A 177 -10.15 5.29 -49.16
N LEU A 178 -9.44 5.34 -48.03
CA LEU A 178 -8.05 5.80 -47.98
C LEU A 178 -7.15 4.88 -48.85
N PRO A 179 -6.22 5.43 -49.66
CA PRO A 179 -5.29 4.62 -50.44
C PRO A 179 -4.52 3.63 -49.57
N THR A 180 -4.44 2.37 -50.00
CA THR A 180 -3.81 1.27 -49.25
C THR A 180 -2.40 1.58 -48.77
N PRO A 181 -1.51 2.22 -49.56
CA PRO A 181 -0.16 2.56 -49.08
C PRO A 181 -0.18 3.52 -47.88
N ARG A 182 -1.12 4.48 -47.85
CA ARG A 182 -1.24 5.45 -46.75
C ARG A 182 -1.84 4.80 -45.51
N LEU A 183 -2.84 3.94 -45.68
CA LEU A 183 -3.41 3.15 -44.58
C LEU A 183 -2.34 2.27 -43.92
N ILE A 184 -1.52 1.57 -44.71
CA ILE A 184 -0.41 0.76 -44.21
C ILE A 184 0.55 1.63 -43.40
N ASN A 185 0.93 2.81 -43.92
CA ASN A 185 1.83 3.72 -43.23
C ASN A 185 1.27 4.16 -41.87
N ASN A 186 0.02 4.64 -41.83
CA ASN A 186 -0.61 5.11 -40.59
C ASN A 186 -0.75 3.99 -39.56
N VAL A 187 -1.12 2.78 -40.01
CA VAL A 187 -1.19 1.59 -39.14
C VAL A 187 0.18 1.23 -38.58
N LEU A 188 1.24 1.26 -39.38
CA LEU A 188 2.61 1.01 -38.91
C LEU A 188 3.02 2.02 -37.83
N PHE A 189 2.77 3.31 -38.04
CA PHE A 189 3.03 4.34 -37.04
C PHE A 189 2.22 4.13 -35.75
N LEU A 190 0.95 3.77 -35.85
CA LEU A 190 0.13 3.44 -34.69
C LEU A 190 0.67 2.20 -33.96
N LEU A 191 1.10 1.16 -34.67
CA LEU A 191 1.68 -0.03 -34.07
C LEU A 191 2.99 0.30 -33.33
N PHE A 192 3.87 1.11 -33.92
CA PHE A 192 5.10 1.56 -33.25
C PHE A 192 4.79 2.45 -32.04
N GLY A 193 3.84 3.38 -32.16
CA GLY A 193 3.39 4.22 -31.05
C GLY A 193 2.82 3.40 -29.89
N ASN A 194 2.00 2.39 -30.19
CA ASN A 194 1.47 1.45 -29.21
C ASN A 194 2.55 0.57 -28.59
N LEU A 195 3.57 0.16 -29.35
CA LEU A 195 4.71 -0.58 -28.82
C LEU A 195 5.49 0.27 -27.82
N ILE A 196 5.83 1.51 -28.18
CA ILE A 196 6.53 2.45 -27.29
C ILE A 196 5.67 2.75 -26.05
N GLY A 197 4.36 2.99 -26.25
CA GLY A 197 3.40 3.20 -25.17
C GLY A 197 3.30 2.00 -24.23
N ALA A 198 3.24 0.78 -24.77
CA ALA A 198 3.18 -0.45 -23.99
C ALA A 198 4.47 -0.69 -23.18
N VAL A 199 5.65 -0.45 -23.77
CA VAL A 199 6.92 -0.52 -23.04
C VAL A 199 6.96 0.53 -21.93
N GLY A 200 6.55 1.77 -22.21
CA GLY A 200 6.48 2.84 -21.21
C GLY A 200 5.52 2.51 -20.06
N CYS A 201 4.32 2.03 -20.38
CA CYS A 201 3.32 1.59 -19.41
C CYS A 201 3.81 0.41 -18.57
N TYR A 202 4.50 -0.56 -19.19
CA TYR A 202 5.15 -1.67 -18.48
C TYR A 202 6.16 -1.15 -17.45
N LEU A 203 7.06 -0.24 -17.85
CA LEU A 203 8.08 0.32 -16.96
C LEU A 203 7.46 1.12 -15.81
N LEU A 204 6.44 1.93 -16.10
CA LEU A 204 5.71 2.69 -15.08
C LEU A 204 4.99 1.79 -14.10
N GLU A 205 4.26 0.77 -14.58
CA GLU A 205 3.56 -0.18 -13.71
C GLU A 205 4.56 -1.01 -12.89
N PHE A 206 5.66 -1.44 -13.49
CA PHE A 206 6.73 -2.16 -12.79
C PHE A 206 7.32 -1.30 -11.65
N LYS A 207 7.65 -0.03 -11.93
CA LYS A 207 8.19 0.89 -10.92
C LYS A 207 7.20 1.23 -9.83
N SER A 208 5.92 1.37 -10.18
CA SER A 208 4.86 1.61 -9.20
C SER A 208 4.66 0.41 -8.27
N ARG A 209 4.69 -0.81 -8.82
CA ARG A 209 4.67 -2.08 -8.08
C ARG A 209 5.87 -2.23 -7.15
N GLU A 210 7.07 -1.94 -7.63
CA GLU A 210 8.29 -1.93 -6.84
C GLU A 210 8.20 -0.93 -5.68
N HIS A 211 7.81 0.32 -5.98
CA HIS A 211 7.63 1.37 -4.99
C HIS A 211 6.61 0.98 -3.91
N PHE A 212 5.50 0.35 -4.29
CA PHE A 212 4.51 -0.15 -3.36
C PHE A 212 5.11 -1.17 -2.38
N LEU A 213 5.80 -2.19 -2.88
CA LEU A 213 6.41 -3.23 -2.04
C LEU A 213 7.48 -2.66 -1.12
N VAL A 214 8.39 -1.82 -1.65
CA VAL A 214 9.45 -1.18 -0.85
C VAL A 214 8.85 -0.26 0.21
N SER A 215 7.84 0.56 -0.14
CA SER A 215 7.19 1.45 0.83
C SER A 215 6.50 0.70 1.95
N ARG A 216 5.84 -0.43 1.63
CA ARG A 216 5.21 -1.28 2.63
C ARG A 216 6.24 -1.98 3.50
N LEU A 217 7.31 -2.49 2.90
CA LEU A 217 8.41 -3.11 3.63
C LEU A 217 9.10 -2.12 4.58
N MET A 218 9.38 -0.90 4.12
CA MET A 218 9.93 0.17 4.96
C MET A 218 9.02 0.50 6.14
N ARG A 219 7.70 0.46 5.96
CA ARG A 219 6.76 0.65 7.07
C ARG A 219 6.86 -0.50 8.08
N VAL A 220 6.93 -1.75 7.63
CA VAL A 220 7.12 -2.91 8.52
C VAL A 220 8.43 -2.77 9.30
N LEU A 221 9.55 -2.48 8.62
CA LEU A 221 10.84 -2.28 9.25
C LEU A 221 10.86 -1.08 10.22
N ALA A 222 10.10 -0.03 9.92
CA ALA A 222 9.99 1.14 10.81
C ALA A 222 9.12 0.89 12.05
N ASP A 223 8.24 -0.10 12.02
CA ASP A 223 7.26 -0.36 13.09
C ASP A 223 7.61 -1.58 13.95
N HIS A 224 8.55 -2.41 13.52
CA HIS A 224 8.99 -3.62 14.21
C HIS A 224 10.46 -3.54 14.64
N ASP A 225 10.80 -4.30 15.67
CA ASP A 225 12.16 -4.52 16.14
C ASP A 225 12.81 -5.61 15.29
N SER A 226 14.00 -5.35 14.75
CA SER A 226 14.67 -6.26 13.82
C SER A 226 15.15 -7.56 14.46
N LEU A 227 15.41 -7.56 15.78
CA LEU A 227 15.90 -8.74 16.48
C LEU A 227 14.76 -9.69 16.85
N THR A 228 13.66 -9.17 17.39
CA THR A 228 12.58 -9.98 17.97
C THR A 228 11.34 -10.09 17.08
N GLY A 229 11.21 -9.25 16.04
CA GLY A 229 10.03 -9.17 15.18
C GLY A 229 8.80 -8.53 15.86
N LEU A 230 8.86 -8.26 17.16
CA LEU A 230 7.82 -7.54 17.90
C LEU A 230 7.70 -6.10 17.40
N HIS A 231 6.64 -5.40 17.78
CA HIS A 231 6.59 -3.97 17.53
C HIS A 231 7.70 -3.24 18.30
N ASN A 232 8.21 -2.16 17.73
CA ASN A 232 9.19 -1.33 18.43
C ASN A 232 8.52 -0.22 19.26
N ARG A 233 9.31 0.44 20.12
CA ARG A 233 8.86 1.57 20.95
C ARG A 233 8.15 2.69 20.19
N ARG A 234 8.59 3.00 18.97
CA ARG A 234 7.97 4.04 18.15
C ARG A 234 6.55 3.64 17.71
N SER A 235 6.37 2.38 17.30
CA SER A 235 5.05 1.84 16.96
C SER A 235 4.15 1.81 18.20
N PHE A 236 4.67 1.37 19.35
CA PHE A 236 3.93 1.36 20.61
C PHE A 236 3.38 2.74 20.98
N ASN A 237 4.22 3.78 21.05
CA ASN A 237 3.75 5.13 21.41
C ASN A 237 2.61 5.61 20.50
N ARG A 238 2.72 5.34 19.19
CA ARG A 238 1.71 5.74 18.20
C ARG A 238 0.42 4.93 18.32
N GLN A 239 0.51 3.63 18.59
CA GLN A 239 -0.66 2.76 18.69
C GLN A 239 -1.35 2.89 20.05
N PHE A 240 -0.59 3.12 21.11
CA PHE A 240 -1.11 3.24 22.47
C PHE A 240 -2.10 4.40 22.60
N GLU A 241 -1.78 5.57 22.05
CA GLU A 241 -2.71 6.71 21.97
C GLU A 241 -3.98 6.39 21.18
N ARG A 242 -3.86 5.64 20.07
CA ARG A 242 -5.00 5.29 19.21
C ARG A 242 -5.93 4.33 19.92
N LEU A 243 -5.38 3.28 20.53
CA LEU A 243 -6.12 2.27 21.27
C LEU A 243 -6.79 2.88 22.50
N TRP A 244 -6.12 3.81 23.20
CA TRP A 244 -6.72 4.57 24.30
C TRP A 244 -7.98 5.33 23.87
N ARG A 245 -7.88 6.11 22.80
CA ARG A 245 -9.05 6.83 22.25
C ARG A 245 -10.13 5.89 21.73
N GLN A 246 -9.78 4.69 21.29
CA GLN A 246 -10.75 3.69 20.86
C GLN A 246 -11.47 3.08 22.06
N ALA A 247 -10.73 2.62 23.07
CA ALA A 247 -11.27 2.09 24.32
C ALA A 247 -12.19 3.10 25.02
N GLN A 248 -11.79 4.37 25.07
CA GLN A 248 -12.63 5.45 25.62
C GLN A 248 -13.96 5.60 24.87
N ARG A 249 -13.95 5.54 23.52
CA ARG A 249 -15.15 5.66 22.69
C ARG A 249 -16.07 4.45 22.80
N GLU A 250 -15.50 3.26 22.94
CA GLU A 250 -16.25 2.00 23.01
C GLU A 250 -16.60 1.61 24.45
N GLY A 251 -16.12 2.35 25.44
CA GLY A 251 -16.29 2.03 26.87
C GLY A 251 -15.56 0.75 27.29
N GLN A 252 -14.49 0.36 26.60
CA GLN A 252 -13.74 -0.86 26.86
C GLN A 252 -12.51 -0.61 27.74
N SER A 253 -12.02 -1.65 28.40
CA SER A 253 -10.79 -1.58 29.20
C SER A 253 -9.52 -1.79 28.38
N LEU A 254 -8.41 -1.28 28.89
CA LEU A 254 -7.07 -1.50 28.40
C LEU A 254 -6.18 -2.00 29.54
N ALA A 255 -5.41 -3.05 29.29
CA ALA A 255 -4.37 -3.48 30.20
C ALA A 255 -2.98 -3.35 29.55
N LEU A 256 -2.03 -2.86 30.32
CA LEU A 256 -0.62 -2.77 29.96
C LEU A 256 0.19 -3.65 30.90
N LEU A 257 0.95 -4.57 30.33
CA LEU A 257 1.93 -5.39 31.01
C LEU A 257 3.31 -4.85 30.62
N LEU A 258 4.09 -4.35 31.57
CA LEU A 258 5.49 -4.02 31.39
C LEU A 258 6.36 -5.15 31.92
N CYS A 259 7.26 -5.63 31.08
CA CYS A 259 8.02 -6.86 31.28
C CYS A 259 9.51 -6.56 31.20
N ASP A 260 10.31 -7.10 32.12
CA ASP A 260 11.76 -6.93 32.13
C ASP A 260 12.46 -8.23 32.51
N LEU A 261 13.50 -8.61 31.76
CA LEU A 261 14.28 -9.81 32.03
C LEU A 261 15.21 -9.58 33.21
N ASP A 262 15.07 -10.41 34.25
CA ASP A 262 15.82 -10.26 35.48
C ASP A 262 17.31 -10.53 35.27
N HIS A 263 18.15 -9.59 35.70
CA HIS A 263 19.62 -9.68 35.67
C HIS A 263 20.21 -9.91 34.27
N PHE A 264 19.53 -9.48 33.21
CA PHE A 264 19.94 -9.77 31.83
C PHE A 264 21.32 -9.21 31.44
N LYS A 265 21.76 -8.09 32.03
CA LYS A 265 23.15 -7.64 31.90
C LYS A 265 24.15 -8.70 32.39
N ALA A 266 23.91 -9.30 33.56
CA ALA A 266 24.77 -10.35 34.11
C ALA A 266 24.74 -11.63 33.27
N TYR A 267 23.60 -11.92 32.62
CA TYR A 267 23.50 -12.97 31.60
C TYR A 267 24.43 -12.69 30.41
N ASN A 268 24.35 -11.49 29.83
CA ASN A 268 25.22 -11.08 28.72
C ASN A 268 26.70 -11.12 29.09
N ASP A 269 27.05 -10.65 30.29
CA ASP A 269 28.43 -10.68 30.78
C ASP A 269 28.97 -12.10 31.00
N ARG A 270 28.09 -13.10 31.14
CA ARG A 270 28.46 -14.52 31.32
C ARG A 270 28.51 -15.29 30.01
N TYR A 271 27.50 -15.15 29.16
CA TYR A 271 27.30 -15.98 27.97
C TYR A 271 27.59 -15.25 26.65
N GLY A 272 27.85 -13.94 26.71
CA GLY A 272 28.10 -13.09 25.55
C GLY A 272 26.82 -12.56 24.91
N HIS A 273 26.94 -11.43 24.21
CA HIS A 273 25.80 -10.75 23.57
C HIS A 273 25.04 -11.63 22.57
N GLN A 274 25.73 -12.49 21.81
CA GLN A 274 25.07 -13.40 20.87
C GLN A 274 24.11 -14.38 21.56
N ALA A 275 24.45 -14.85 22.76
CA ALA A 275 23.55 -15.69 23.55
C ALA A 275 22.36 -14.88 24.09
N GLY A 276 22.60 -13.63 24.50
CA GLY A 276 21.54 -12.70 24.87
C GLY A 276 20.56 -12.43 23.73
N ASP A 277 21.06 -12.21 22.52
CA ASP A 277 20.22 -11.98 21.33
C ASP A 277 19.31 -13.19 21.05
N ASN A 278 19.83 -14.40 21.17
CA ASN A 278 19.04 -15.64 21.06
C ASN A 278 17.96 -15.73 22.16
N VAL A 279 18.26 -15.27 23.38
CA VAL A 279 17.27 -15.21 24.47
C VAL A 279 16.17 -14.21 24.14
N LEU A 280 16.52 -13.00 23.70
CA LEU A 280 15.57 -11.95 23.33
C LEU A 280 14.64 -12.42 22.21
N GLN A 281 15.16 -13.17 21.22
CA GLN A 281 14.35 -13.79 20.16
C GLN A 281 13.33 -14.81 20.69
N ARG A 282 13.74 -15.67 21.64
CA ARG A 282 12.85 -16.66 22.26
C ARG A 282 11.76 -15.98 23.10
N VAL A 283 12.13 -14.96 23.88
CA VAL A 283 11.20 -14.14 24.67
C VAL A 283 10.25 -13.38 23.74
N GLY A 284 10.76 -12.85 22.63
CA GLY A 284 9.96 -12.23 21.58
C GLY A 284 8.89 -13.16 21.04
N SER A 285 9.26 -14.40 20.71
CA SER A 285 8.32 -15.43 20.23
C SER A 285 7.26 -15.76 21.29
N LEU A 286 7.65 -15.91 22.55
CA LEU A 286 6.75 -16.13 23.68
C LEU A 286 5.72 -15.00 23.84
N LEU A 287 6.17 -13.74 23.74
CA LEU A 287 5.30 -12.57 23.87
C LEU A 287 4.37 -12.41 22.67
N LEU A 288 4.81 -12.77 21.47
CA LEU A 288 3.95 -12.78 20.28
C LEU A 288 2.72 -13.67 20.51
N ASP A 289 2.91 -14.82 21.17
CA ASP A 289 1.84 -15.75 21.52
C ASP A 289 0.85 -15.20 22.57
N ALA A 290 1.20 -14.17 23.33
CA ALA A 290 0.31 -13.57 24.31
C ALA A 290 -0.68 -12.55 23.72
N ALA A 291 -0.30 -11.88 22.63
CA ALA A 291 -1.10 -10.88 21.93
C ALA A 291 -1.79 -11.46 20.68
N ARG A 292 -2.84 -12.27 20.89
CA ARG A 292 -3.51 -13.03 19.81
C ARG A 292 -4.71 -12.31 19.18
N ARG A 293 -5.27 -11.29 19.83
CA ARG A 293 -6.44 -10.57 19.30
C ARG A 293 -5.98 -9.42 18.38
N PRO A 294 -6.80 -9.00 17.40
CA PRO A 294 -6.43 -7.94 16.45
C PRO A 294 -6.03 -6.58 17.05
N LEU A 295 -6.44 -6.31 18.30
CA LEU A 295 -6.14 -5.07 19.03
C LEU A 295 -5.12 -5.28 20.16
N ASP A 296 -4.63 -6.50 20.35
CA ASP A 296 -3.53 -6.78 21.26
C ASP A 296 -2.19 -6.49 20.56
N MET A 297 -1.18 -6.14 21.33
CA MET A 297 0.12 -5.75 20.79
C MET A 297 1.25 -6.17 21.71
N SER A 298 2.24 -6.89 21.18
CA SER A 298 3.49 -7.20 21.88
C SER A 298 4.63 -6.35 21.32
N VAL A 299 5.45 -5.79 22.22
CA VAL A 299 6.39 -4.72 21.91
C VAL A 299 7.72 -4.98 22.60
N ARG A 300 8.83 -4.67 21.93
CA ARG A 300 10.13 -4.44 22.57
C ARG A 300 10.36 -2.94 22.73
N LEU A 301 10.45 -2.49 23.99
CA LEU A 301 10.66 -1.07 24.32
C LEU A 301 12.13 -0.66 24.14
N GLY A 302 13.06 -1.58 24.42
CA GLY A 302 14.49 -1.39 24.23
C GLY A 302 15.29 -2.31 25.15
N GLY A 303 16.49 -2.71 24.74
CA GLY A 303 17.33 -3.60 25.54
C GLY A 303 16.61 -4.91 25.89
N GLU A 304 16.37 -5.12 27.17
CA GLU A 304 15.66 -6.26 27.79
C GLU A 304 14.21 -5.97 28.22
N GLU A 305 13.70 -4.79 27.89
CA GLU A 305 12.36 -4.32 28.26
C GLU A 305 11.33 -4.60 27.16
N PHE A 306 10.20 -5.16 27.56
CA PHE A 306 9.08 -5.52 26.71
C PHE A 306 7.77 -4.98 27.26
N ALA A 307 6.76 -4.89 26.40
CA ALA A 307 5.40 -4.57 26.81
C ALA A 307 4.37 -5.42 26.06
N VAL A 308 3.25 -5.70 26.71
CA VAL A 308 2.05 -6.28 26.09
C VAL A 308 0.88 -5.36 26.40
N LEU A 309 0.25 -4.83 25.35
CA LEU A 309 -0.96 -4.03 25.44
C LEU A 309 -2.15 -4.90 25.01
N LEU A 310 -3.16 -4.98 25.87
CA LEU A 310 -4.31 -5.86 25.69
C LEU A 310 -5.61 -5.04 25.71
N TYR A 311 -6.47 -5.29 24.72
CA TYR A 311 -7.74 -4.57 24.55
C TYR A 311 -8.92 -5.41 25.03
N ASP A 312 -9.89 -4.75 25.69
CA ASP A 312 -11.12 -5.36 26.19
C ASP A 312 -10.80 -6.59 27.08
N ILE A 313 -10.13 -6.30 28.20
CA ILE A 313 -9.69 -7.29 29.17
C ILE A 313 -9.83 -6.76 30.59
N GLY A 314 -10.32 -7.59 31.50
CA GLY A 314 -10.42 -7.25 32.92
C GLY A 314 -9.08 -7.40 33.66
N ALA A 315 -8.90 -6.70 34.77
CA ALA A 315 -7.67 -6.73 35.56
C ALA A 315 -7.24 -8.14 36.00
N ALA A 316 -8.20 -8.99 36.41
CA ALA A 316 -7.93 -10.36 36.81
C ALA A 316 -7.44 -11.24 35.64
N GLU A 317 -8.02 -11.10 34.45
CA GLU A 317 -7.57 -11.83 33.26
C GLU A 317 -6.19 -11.31 32.81
N ALA A 318 -5.96 -9.99 32.84
CA ALA A 318 -4.67 -9.41 32.51
C ALA A 318 -3.54 -9.93 33.44
N TRP A 319 -3.81 -10.01 34.75
CA TRP A 319 -2.88 -10.59 35.71
C TRP A 319 -2.62 -12.08 35.44
N GLN A 320 -3.66 -12.87 35.13
CA GLN A 320 -3.49 -14.28 34.76
C GLN A 320 -2.62 -14.44 33.50
N ARG A 321 -2.76 -13.56 32.51
CA ARG A 321 -1.90 -13.59 31.31
C ARG A 321 -0.46 -13.23 31.62
N ALA A 322 -0.23 -12.24 32.48
CA ALA A 322 1.10 -11.91 32.96
C ALA A 322 1.75 -13.09 33.69
N GLU A 323 1.02 -13.75 34.59
CA GLU A 323 1.56 -14.90 35.32
C GLU A 323 1.83 -16.10 34.41
N ALA A 324 0.95 -16.33 33.42
CA ALA A 324 1.18 -17.35 32.41
C ALA A 324 2.45 -17.06 31.57
N LEU A 325 2.71 -15.80 31.20
CA LEU A 325 3.94 -15.40 30.53
C LEU A 325 5.17 -15.68 31.38
N ARG A 326 5.17 -15.24 32.64
CA ARG A 326 6.26 -15.45 33.60
C ARG A 326 6.57 -16.94 33.78
N ALA A 327 5.54 -17.74 34.07
CA ALA A 327 5.68 -19.18 34.27
C ALA A 327 6.15 -19.91 32.99
N THR A 328 5.68 -19.48 31.81
CA THR A 328 6.11 -20.08 30.54
C THR A 328 7.58 -19.77 30.25
N LEU A 329 8.08 -18.57 30.57
CA LEU A 329 9.50 -18.27 30.44
C LEU A 329 10.36 -19.20 31.30
N GLU A 330 9.96 -19.46 32.55
CA GLU A 330 10.68 -20.40 33.42
C GLU A 330 10.75 -21.81 32.82
N THR A 331 9.67 -22.26 32.16
CA THR A 331 9.62 -23.59 31.53
C THR A 331 10.57 -23.73 30.33
N LEU A 332 11.05 -22.62 29.76
CA LEU A 332 12.10 -22.65 28.74
C LEU A 332 13.46 -23.09 29.32
N ASN A 333 13.60 -23.11 30.65
CA ASN A 333 14.73 -23.65 31.40
C ASN A 333 16.09 -23.11 30.90
N ILE A 334 16.14 -21.80 30.64
CA ILE A 334 17.33 -21.11 30.13
C ILE A 334 18.26 -20.83 31.32
N GLN A 335 19.40 -21.52 31.39
CA GLN A 335 20.32 -21.42 32.52
C GLN A 335 20.88 -20.00 32.71
N HIS A 336 20.79 -19.46 33.93
CA HIS A 336 21.34 -18.15 34.30
C HIS A 336 22.22 -18.25 35.57
N GLU A 337 23.48 -18.65 35.42
CA GLU A 337 24.41 -18.87 36.56
C GLU A 337 24.71 -17.62 37.41
N ARG A 338 24.63 -16.42 36.82
CA ARG A 338 24.91 -15.16 37.51
C ARG A 338 23.66 -14.43 38.04
N SER A 339 22.52 -15.11 38.13
CA SER A 339 21.30 -14.51 38.67
C SER A 339 21.22 -14.79 40.16
N ASP A 340 21.05 -13.73 40.94
CA ASP A 340 20.83 -13.84 42.39
C ASP A 340 19.38 -14.25 42.72
N THR A 341 18.49 -14.30 41.71
CA THR A 341 17.06 -14.59 41.88
C THR A 341 16.75 -16.07 41.65
N ALA A 342 17.32 -16.68 40.61
CA ALA A 342 17.06 -18.07 40.24
C ALA A 342 18.22 -18.63 39.38
N SER A 343 18.39 -19.95 39.34
CA SER A 343 19.39 -20.60 38.46
C SER A 343 19.01 -20.56 36.97
N MET A 344 17.82 -20.08 36.65
CA MET A 344 17.27 -19.92 35.31
C MET A 344 16.92 -18.44 35.06
N LEU A 345 16.80 -18.07 33.79
CA LEU A 345 16.34 -16.75 33.38
C LEU A 345 14.86 -16.57 33.78
N THR A 346 14.56 -15.46 34.43
CA THR A 346 13.22 -15.07 34.87
C THR A 346 12.86 -13.69 34.36
N MET A 347 11.61 -13.28 34.55
CA MET A 347 11.17 -11.93 34.25
C MET A 347 10.28 -11.38 35.37
N SER A 348 10.37 -10.08 35.59
CA SER A 348 9.45 -9.33 36.43
C SER A 348 8.41 -8.62 35.57
N ILE A 349 7.16 -8.61 36.02
CA ILE A 349 6.05 -8.02 35.25
C ILE A 349 5.22 -7.08 36.13
N GLY A 350 5.07 -5.84 35.67
CA GLY A 350 4.11 -4.89 36.21
C GLY A 350 2.85 -4.86 35.35
N VAL A 351 1.68 -4.94 35.96
CA VAL A 351 0.38 -4.94 35.27
C VAL A 351 -0.39 -3.71 35.68
N ALA A 352 -1.02 -3.02 34.74
CA ALA A 352 -2.05 -2.06 35.06
C ALA A 352 -3.23 -2.26 34.12
N CYS A 353 -4.44 -2.07 34.64
CA CYS A 353 -5.68 -2.18 33.86
C CYS A 353 -6.56 -0.99 34.17
N ILE A 354 -6.97 -0.25 33.14
CA ILE A 354 -7.81 0.93 33.27
C ILE A 354 -8.91 0.87 32.22
N GLN A 355 -10.12 1.25 32.61
CA GLN A 355 -11.17 1.62 31.67
C GLN A 355 -11.09 3.13 31.43
N PRO A 356 -10.65 3.59 30.24
CA PRO A 356 -10.50 5.01 29.98
C PRO A 356 -11.84 5.73 30.14
N ASN A 357 -11.85 6.83 30.88
CA ASN A 357 -13.00 7.72 31.02
C ASN A 357 -12.63 9.13 30.50
N GLU A 358 -13.58 10.07 30.45
CA GLU A 358 -13.34 11.43 29.91
C GLU A 358 -12.27 12.23 30.68
N ALA A 359 -12.00 11.86 31.95
CA ALA A 359 -11.03 12.53 32.82
C ALA A 359 -9.68 11.80 32.91
N GLY A 360 -9.55 10.61 32.31
CA GLY A 360 -8.38 9.76 32.43
C GLY A 360 -7.27 10.15 31.45
N GLU A 361 -6.04 10.19 31.94
CA GLU A 361 -4.86 10.46 31.11
C GLU A 361 -4.17 9.14 30.71
N LEU A 362 -3.74 9.06 29.46
CA LEU A 362 -2.98 7.92 28.93
C LEU A 362 -1.73 7.61 29.77
N ALA A 363 -1.07 8.67 30.25
CA ALA A 363 0.13 8.57 31.09
C ALA A 363 -0.11 7.72 32.34
N THR A 364 -1.29 7.81 32.94
CA THR A 364 -1.65 7.09 34.17
C THR A 364 -1.55 5.57 34.01
N LEU A 365 -1.95 5.03 32.86
CA LEU A 365 -1.87 3.58 32.63
C LEU A 365 -0.40 3.11 32.56
N TYR A 366 0.46 3.89 31.90
CA TYR A 366 1.88 3.57 31.81
C TYR A 366 2.58 3.69 33.17
N GLU A 367 2.32 4.78 33.90
CA GLU A 367 2.89 5.04 35.23
C GLU A 367 2.49 3.96 36.25
N HIS A 368 1.24 3.49 36.22
CA HIS A 368 0.79 2.41 37.10
C HIS A 368 1.51 1.10 36.78
N ALA A 369 1.65 0.74 35.51
CA ALA A 369 2.36 -0.47 35.11
C ALA A 369 3.86 -0.40 35.47
N ASP A 370 4.48 0.77 35.29
CA ASP A 370 5.89 1.00 35.62
C ASP A 370 6.15 0.91 37.13
N ARG A 371 5.27 1.51 37.94
CA ARG A 371 5.34 1.38 39.40
C ARG A 371 5.20 -0.08 39.83
N ALA A 372 4.24 -0.81 39.26
CA ALA A 372 4.06 -2.23 39.55
C ALA A 372 5.31 -3.05 39.16
N LEU A 373 5.94 -2.76 38.03
CA LEU A 373 7.19 -3.43 37.62
C LEU A 373 8.34 -3.12 38.57
N TYR A 374 8.46 -1.87 39.01
CA TYR A 374 9.44 -1.46 40.01
C TYR A 374 9.24 -2.22 41.33
N GLU A 375 8.00 -2.34 41.80
CA GLU A 375 7.65 -3.13 42.99
C GLU A 375 7.99 -4.62 42.81
N ALA A 376 7.66 -5.22 41.67
CA ALA A 376 8.02 -6.61 41.35
C ALA A 376 9.54 -6.84 41.45
N LYS A 377 10.35 -5.90 40.95
CA LYS A 377 11.81 -5.96 41.05
C LYS A 377 12.30 -5.79 42.50
N ALA A 378 11.67 -4.90 43.27
CA ALA A 378 12.02 -4.62 44.66
C ALA A 378 11.69 -5.79 45.61
N PHE A 379 10.60 -6.52 45.35
CA PHE A 379 10.15 -7.65 46.17
C PHE A 379 10.82 -8.98 45.81
N GLY A 380 11.99 -8.95 45.15
CA GLY A 380 12.79 -10.16 44.87
C GLY A 380 12.75 -10.66 43.43
N ARG A 381 12.14 -9.90 42.51
CA ARG A 381 12.01 -10.23 41.08
C ARG A 381 11.18 -11.50 40.81
N ASN A 382 11.14 -11.96 39.57
CA ASN A 382 10.43 -13.17 39.14
C ASN A 382 8.99 -13.25 39.65
N GLN A 383 8.23 -12.16 39.49
CA GLN A 383 6.85 -12.08 39.96
C GLN A 383 6.04 -11.07 39.16
N VAL A 384 4.72 -11.14 39.35
CA VAL A 384 3.74 -10.24 38.77
C VAL A 384 3.13 -9.36 39.86
N VAL A 385 3.17 -8.05 39.67
CA VAL A 385 2.53 -7.05 40.55
C VAL A 385 1.54 -6.23 39.73
N ALA A 386 0.45 -5.75 40.34
CA ALA A 386 -0.59 -4.96 39.68
C ALA A 386 -1.02 -3.72 40.48
#